data_AF-A0A238Y594-F1
#
_entry.id   AF-A0A238Y594-F1
#
_cell.length_a   1.000
_cell.length_b   1.000
_cell.length_c   1.000
_cell.angle_alpha   90.00
_cell.angle_beta   90.00
_cell.angle_gamma   90.00
#
_symmetry.space_group_name_H-M   'P 1'
#
loop_
_entity.id
_entity.type
_entity.pdbx_description
1 polymer ?
#
loop_
_entity_poly.entity_id
_entity_poly.type
_entity_poly.pdbx_seq_one_letter_code
_entity_poly.pdbx_strand_id
1 'polypeptide(L)'
;MAQRFPFSRYQANGESLGVNIARNVALARASGSLVHVLDSDDLLLPNALRTAIEAFDAHPRIHWVTGQAHDLLPDSSRLSFPAPLEPGLIEQGVLTQLILDSGRPAAPCAGLTARTGTVRAFGGWVATPRGGDLALLVALAETTPGFLPPDVTWLYRRHSGQITGQAGWSRLQDESMAVIHQRIAALRGLGVRVLSEPAPCI
;
A
#
# COMPACT_ATOMS: atom_id res chain seq x y z
N MET A 1 23.52 12.41 -3.22
CA MET A 1 22.35 11.62 -3.65
C MET A 1 21.89 12.00 -5.06
N ALA A 2 21.57 13.26 -5.34
CA ALA A 2 21.12 13.72 -6.66
C ALA A 2 22.11 13.45 -7.82
N GLN A 3 23.43 13.52 -7.59
CA GLN A 3 24.43 13.22 -8.63
C GLN A 3 24.52 11.73 -9.01
N ARG A 4 24.12 10.81 -8.11
CA ARG A 4 24.18 9.36 -8.34
C ARG A 4 22.89 8.81 -8.97
N PHE A 5 21.76 9.45 -8.69
CA PHE A 5 20.45 9.06 -9.19
C PHE A 5 19.75 10.31 -9.75
N PRO A 6 19.96 10.65 -11.02
CA PRO A 6 19.44 11.89 -11.62
C PRO A 6 17.91 11.93 -11.69
N PHE A 7 17.27 10.76 -11.64
CA PHE A 7 15.81 10.60 -11.53
C PHE A 7 15.28 10.78 -10.10
N SER A 8 16.14 10.92 -9.10
CA SER A 8 15.74 11.07 -7.70
C SER A 8 15.58 12.54 -7.32
N ARG A 9 14.57 12.82 -6.50
CA ARG A 9 14.38 14.10 -5.83
C ARG A 9 14.24 13.82 -4.34
N TYR A 10 14.95 14.61 -3.52
CA TYR A 10 14.88 14.52 -2.07
C TYR A 10 14.48 15.88 -1.50
N GLN A 11 13.60 15.87 -0.50
CA GLN A 11 13.24 17.06 0.25
C GLN A 11 12.91 16.66 1.69
N ALA A 12 13.59 17.30 2.64
CA ALA A 12 13.28 17.17 4.06
C ALA A 12 11.99 17.93 4.40
N ASN A 13 11.22 17.40 5.35
CA ASN A 13 10.00 18.06 5.82
C ASN A 13 10.27 19.23 6.78
N GLY A 14 11.46 19.30 7.37
CA GLY A 14 11.80 20.30 8.40
C GLY A 14 11.29 19.99 9.80
N GLU A 15 10.39 19.00 9.93
CA GLU A 15 9.86 18.51 11.20
C GLU A 15 9.45 17.03 11.11
N SER A 16 9.15 16.41 12.25
CA SER A 16 8.74 15.00 12.34
C SER A 16 7.21 14.87 12.18
N LEU A 17 6.76 14.62 10.95
CA LEU A 17 5.34 14.51 10.61
C LEU A 17 4.73 13.11 10.80
N GLY A 18 5.55 12.09 11.06
CA GLY A 18 5.13 10.69 11.03
C GLY A 18 4.89 10.17 9.60
N VAL A 19 4.78 8.83 9.47
CA VAL A 19 4.82 8.13 8.18
C VAL A 19 3.71 8.51 7.21
N ASN A 20 2.46 8.58 7.68
CA ASN A 20 1.30 8.85 6.80
C ASN A 20 1.35 10.26 6.22
N ILE A 21 1.63 11.26 7.05
CA ILE A 21 1.74 12.66 6.61
C ILE A 21 2.94 12.84 5.69
N ALA A 22 4.10 12.25 6.02
CA ALA A 22 5.29 12.30 5.16
C ALA A 22 5.02 11.70 3.76
N ARG A 23 4.30 10.57 3.67
CA ARG A 23 3.88 9.97 2.40
C ARG A 23 2.92 10.88 1.63
N ASN A 24 1.97 11.52 2.29
CA ASN A 24 1.05 12.48 1.63
C ASN A 24 1.77 13.73 1.11
N VAL A 25 2.75 14.25 1.85
CA VAL A 25 3.60 15.36 1.38
C VAL A 25 4.43 14.93 0.16
N ALA A 26 4.93 13.69 0.13
CA ALA A 26 5.62 13.14 -1.05
C ALA A 26 4.66 12.95 -2.25
N LEU A 27 3.42 12.48 -2.02
CA LEU A 27 2.38 12.30 -3.04
C LEU A 27 2.03 13.61 -3.77
N ALA A 28 2.06 14.75 -3.07
CA ALA A 28 1.84 16.06 -3.66
C ALA A 28 2.91 16.43 -4.72
N ARG A 29 4.09 15.79 -4.66
CA ARG A 29 5.22 16.01 -5.57
C ARG A 29 5.28 14.96 -6.69
N ALA A 30 4.55 13.85 -6.55
CA ALA A 30 4.54 12.78 -7.52
C ALA A 30 3.80 13.19 -8.81
N SER A 31 4.41 12.99 -9.96
CA SER A 31 3.83 13.33 -11.27
C SER A 31 3.47 12.12 -12.14
N GLY A 32 3.84 10.91 -11.73
CA GLY A 32 3.52 9.68 -12.46
C GLY A 32 2.04 9.31 -12.38
N SER A 33 1.57 8.51 -13.35
CA SER A 33 0.22 7.92 -13.35
C SER A 33 0.03 6.83 -12.30
N LEU A 34 1.14 6.22 -11.89
CA LEU A 34 1.23 5.25 -10.78
C LEU A 34 2.15 5.82 -9.68
N VAL A 35 1.83 5.47 -8.44
CA VAL A 35 2.71 5.63 -7.27
C VAL A 35 3.01 4.28 -6.67
N HIS A 36 4.25 4.11 -6.21
CA HIS A 36 4.71 2.95 -5.46
C HIS A 36 5.24 3.42 -4.11
N VAL A 37 4.86 2.74 -3.03
CA VAL A 37 5.40 3.02 -1.69
C VAL A 37 6.58 2.11 -1.39
N LEU A 38 7.62 2.69 -0.79
CA LEU A 38 8.77 1.97 -0.29
C LEU A 38 9.23 2.66 1.00
N ASP A 39 9.30 1.90 2.09
CA ASP A 39 9.83 2.41 3.35
C ASP A 39 11.36 2.45 3.33
N SER A 40 11.93 3.42 4.05
CA SER A 40 13.37 3.73 3.98
C SER A 40 14.28 2.62 4.52
N ASP A 41 13.71 1.71 5.29
CA ASP A 41 14.32 0.53 5.87
C ASP A 41 14.06 -0.75 5.06
N ASP A 42 13.24 -0.71 4.02
CA ASP A 42 12.90 -1.87 3.19
C ASP A 42 13.70 -1.92 1.88
N LEU A 43 13.52 -3.01 1.11
CA LEU A 43 14.21 -3.22 -0.17
C LEU A 43 13.25 -3.70 -1.24
N LEU A 44 13.33 -3.11 -2.44
CA LEU A 44 12.73 -3.69 -3.64
C LEU A 44 13.64 -4.74 -4.25
N LEU A 45 13.03 -5.81 -4.76
CA LEU A 45 13.72 -6.75 -5.62
C LEU A 45 13.82 -6.18 -7.06
N PRO A 46 14.81 -6.61 -7.87
CA PRO A 46 15.08 -5.99 -9.18
C PRO A 46 13.88 -5.95 -10.15
N ASN A 47 12.94 -6.89 -10.04
CA ASN A 47 11.74 -6.99 -10.87
C ASN A 47 10.52 -6.25 -10.29
N ALA A 48 10.57 -5.71 -9.07
CA ALA A 48 9.39 -5.22 -8.34
C ALA A 48 8.50 -4.25 -9.12
N LEU A 49 9.12 -3.17 -9.64
CA LEU A 49 8.40 -2.13 -10.37
C LEU A 49 7.92 -2.61 -11.74
N ARG A 50 8.71 -3.46 -12.40
CA ARG A 50 8.33 -4.07 -13.69
C ARG A 50 7.08 -4.92 -13.51
N THR A 51 7.08 -5.83 -12.53
CA THR A 51 5.94 -6.70 -12.22
C THR A 51 4.66 -5.91 -11.96
N ALA A 52 4.76 -4.82 -11.20
CA ALA A 52 3.59 -3.96 -10.93
C ALA A 52 3.09 -3.25 -12.20
N ILE A 53 3.99 -2.67 -13.01
CA ILE A 53 3.63 -1.97 -14.25
C ILE A 53 2.98 -2.94 -15.25
N GLU A 54 3.58 -4.12 -15.46
CA GLU A 54 3.04 -5.14 -16.36
C GLU A 54 1.65 -5.62 -15.92
N ALA A 55 1.36 -5.65 -14.61
CA ALA A 55 0.01 -5.94 -14.12
C ALA A 55 -1.01 -4.85 -14.48
N PHE A 56 -0.63 -3.56 -14.41
CA PHE A 56 -1.50 -2.46 -14.84
C PHE A 56 -1.72 -2.45 -16.36
N ASP A 57 -0.71 -2.83 -17.14
CA ASP A 57 -0.82 -2.97 -18.60
C ASP A 57 -1.73 -4.14 -18.99
N ALA A 58 -1.57 -5.30 -18.33
CA ALA A 58 -2.38 -6.50 -18.57
C ALA A 58 -3.83 -6.36 -18.08
N HIS A 59 -4.05 -5.59 -17.01
CA HIS A 59 -5.38 -5.41 -16.40
C HIS A 59 -5.72 -3.93 -16.24
N PRO A 60 -6.12 -3.21 -17.31
CA PRO A 60 -6.34 -1.75 -17.25
C PRO A 60 -7.40 -1.30 -16.23
N ARG A 61 -8.31 -2.19 -15.80
CA ARG A 61 -9.34 -1.89 -14.80
C ARG A 61 -8.83 -1.89 -13.36
N ILE A 62 -7.63 -2.39 -13.08
CA ILE A 62 -7.12 -2.41 -11.70
C ILE A 62 -6.66 -1.02 -11.27
N HIS A 63 -6.72 -0.76 -9.97
CA HIS A 63 -6.25 0.49 -9.39
C HIS A 63 -5.14 0.29 -8.37
N TRP A 64 -4.84 -0.95 -8.00
CA TRP A 64 -3.84 -1.28 -7.01
C TRP A 64 -3.20 -2.64 -7.28
N VAL A 65 -1.93 -2.76 -6.89
CA VAL A 65 -1.13 -3.97 -6.89
C VAL A 65 -0.44 -4.07 -5.54
N THR A 66 -0.69 -5.13 -4.77
CA THR A 66 0.05 -5.39 -3.52
C THR A 66 1.09 -6.46 -3.81
N GLY A 67 2.38 -6.15 -3.73
CA GLY A 67 3.42 -7.15 -3.96
C GLY A 67 3.52 -8.18 -2.83
N GLN A 68 3.82 -9.44 -3.18
CA GLN A 68 4.18 -10.46 -2.19
C GLN A 68 5.53 -10.10 -1.54
N ALA A 69 5.60 -10.25 -0.22
CA ALA A 69 6.71 -9.80 0.62
C ALA A 69 7.40 -10.96 1.31
N HIS A 70 8.71 -10.86 1.51
CA HIS A 70 9.43 -11.69 2.48
C HIS A 70 10.00 -10.81 3.60
N ASP A 71 9.94 -11.27 4.84
CA ASP A 71 10.75 -10.70 5.92
C ASP A 71 12.23 -10.99 5.63
N LEU A 72 13.09 -9.98 5.72
CA LEU A 72 14.54 -10.10 5.71
C LEU A 72 15.07 -10.00 7.15
N LEU A 73 15.55 -11.12 7.68
CA LEU A 73 16.05 -11.22 9.04
C LEU A 73 17.48 -10.66 9.19
N PRO A 74 17.94 -10.33 10.42
CA PRO A 74 19.29 -9.83 10.66
C PRO A 74 20.42 -10.77 10.20
N ASP A 75 20.17 -12.07 10.15
CA ASP A 75 21.09 -13.09 9.64
C ASP A 75 21.04 -13.25 8.10
N SER A 76 20.34 -12.34 7.41
CA SER A 76 20.09 -12.34 5.96
C SER A 76 19.17 -13.46 5.45
N SER A 77 18.62 -14.29 6.32
CA SER A 77 17.60 -15.27 5.93
C SER A 77 16.28 -14.57 5.58
N ARG A 78 15.45 -15.25 4.78
CA ARG A 78 14.16 -14.73 4.32
C ARG A 78 13.01 -15.61 4.77
N LEU A 79 11.96 -15.02 5.33
CA LEU A 79 10.73 -15.72 5.69
C LEU A 79 9.58 -15.21 4.83
N SER A 80 8.82 -16.12 4.24
CA SER A 80 7.67 -15.74 3.42
C SER A 80 6.58 -15.11 4.30
N PHE A 81 6.03 -13.98 3.84
CA PHE A 81 4.84 -13.43 4.46
C PHE A 81 3.62 -14.26 4.04
N PRO A 82 2.88 -14.90 4.97
CA PRO A 82 1.69 -15.64 4.60
C PRO A 82 0.58 -14.64 4.19
N ALA A 83 0.31 -14.53 2.89
CA ALA A 83 -0.86 -13.83 2.39
C ALA A 83 -2.02 -14.84 2.26
N PRO A 84 -3.21 -14.58 2.86
CA PRO A 84 -4.37 -15.45 2.71
C PRO A 84 -5.04 -15.35 1.33
N LEU A 85 -4.51 -14.52 0.42
CA LEU A 85 -5.00 -14.34 -0.94
C LEU A 85 -4.15 -15.14 -1.92
N GLU A 86 -4.81 -15.83 -2.84
CA GLU A 86 -4.15 -16.44 -3.99
C GLU A 86 -3.67 -15.37 -4.97
N PRO A 87 -2.51 -15.56 -5.62
CA PRO A 87 -2.05 -14.66 -6.68
C PRO A 87 -3.04 -14.53 -7.84
N GLY A 88 -3.14 -13.33 -8.40
CA GLY A 88 -3.97 -13.02 -9.55
C GLY A 88 -4.82 -11.77 -9.39
N LEU A 89 -5.87 -11.68 -10.22
CA LEU A 89 -6.84 -10.60 -10.18
C LEU A 89 -7.70 -10.73 -8.92
N ILE A 90 -7.80 -9.63 -8.16
CA ILE A 90 -8.62 -9.54 -6.96
C ILE A 90 -9.81 -8.64 -7.27
N GLU A 91 -11.01 -9.21 -7.30
CA GLU A 91 -12.23 -8.45 -7.51
C GLU A 91 -12.51 -7.47 -6.35
N GLN A 92 -13.20 -6.38 -6.66
CA GLN A 92 -13.59 -5.38 -5.67
C GLN A 92 -14.36 -6.04 -4.50
N GLY A 93 -14.05 -5.64 -3.28
CA GLY A 93 -14.69 -6.14 -2.05
C GLY A 93 -14.14 -7.48 -1.53
N VAL A 94 -13.38 -8.24 -2.32
CA VAL A 94 -12.85 -9.55 -1.89
C VAL A 94 -11.86 -9.40 -0.74
N LEU A 95 -10.86 -8.53 -0.91
CA LEU A 95 -9.84 -8.27 0.10
C LEU A 95 -10.45 -7.68 1.38
N THR A 96 -11.41 -6.76 1.25
CA THR A 96 -12.05 -6.13 2.41
C THR A 96 -12.95 -7.10 3.16
N GLN A 97 -13.67 -7.99 2.45
CA GLN A 97 -14.45 -9.04 3.10
C GLN A 97 -13.55 -9.99 3.89
N LEU A 98 -12.40 -10.38 3.33
CA LEU A 98 -11.43 -11.23 4.04
C LEU A 98 -10.86 -10.57 5.30
N ILE A 99 -10.65 -9.25 5.29
CA ILE A 99 -10.26 -8.49 6.49
C ILE A 99 -11.38 -8.51 7.54
N LEU A 100 -12.64 -8.31 7.13
CA LEU A 100 -13.78 -8.33 8.05
C LEU A 100 -13.97 -9.71 8.69
N ASP A 101 -13.81 -10.78 7.91
CA ASP A 101 -14.00 -12.16 8.37
C ASP A 101 -12.88 -12.61 9.32
N SER A 102 -11.63 -12.20 9.03
CA SER A 102 -10.45 -12.61 9.81
C SER A 102 -10.09 -11.66 10.96
N GLY A 103 -10.59 -10.42 10.92
CA GLY A 103 -10.15 -9.33 11.81
C GLY A 103 -8.68 -8.92 11.64
N ARG A 104 -8.03 -9.32 10.53
CA ARG A 104 -6.59 -9.13 10.30
C ARG A 104 -6.32 -8.58 8.90
N PRO A 105 -5.18 -7.87 8.69
CA PRO A 105 -4.74 -7.49 7.35
C PRO A 105 -4.60 -8.71 6.45
N ALA A 106 -5.10 -8.63 5.21
CA ALA A 106 -5.12 -9.74 4.25
C ALA A 106 -4.11 -9.60 3.11
N ALA A 107 -3.34 -8.51 3.06
CA ALA A 107 -2.29 -8.30 2.08
C ALA A 107 -1.17 -7.40 2.64
N PRO A 108 0.08 -7.55 2.16
CA PRO A 108 1.17 -6.64 2.52
C PRO A 108 0.93 -5.24 1.95
N CYS A 109 0.86 -4.23 2.82
CA CYS A 109 0.50 -2.86 2.43
C CYS A 109 1.73 -1.98 2.08
N ALA A 110 2.92 -2.33 2.57
CA ALA A 110 4.14 -1.53 2.39
C ALA A 110 4.82 -1.71 1.01
N GLY A 111 4.31 -2.59 0.15
CA GLY A 111 4.70 -2.75 -1.25
C GLY A 111 3.61 -2.34 -2.25
N LEU A 112 2.67 -1.48 -1.82
CA LEU A 112 1.53 -1.05 -2.63
C LEU A 112 1.97 -0.20 -3.83
N THR A 113 1.56 -0.61 -5.03
CA THR A 113 1.50 0.25 -6.22
C THR A 113 0.06 0.62 -6.50
N ALA A 114 -0.26 1.88 -6.79
CA ALA A 114 -1.63 2.29 -7.06
C ALA A 114 -1.70 3.42 -8.09
N ARG A 115 -2.88 3.58 -8.73
CA ARG A 115 -3.16 4.73 -9.59
C ARG A 115 -3.11 6.02 -8.77
N THR A 116 -2.25 6.96 -9.18
CA THR A 116 -2.03 8.23 -8.47
C THR A 116 -3.33 9.01 -8.26
N GLY A 117 -4.18 9.06 -9.29
CA GLY A 117 -5.47 9.75 -9.22
C GLY A 117 -6.40 9.16 -8.15
N THR A 118 -6.47 7.83 -8.07
CA THR A 118 -7.32 7.13 -7.10
C THR A 118 -6.80 7.26 -5.67
N VAL A 119 -5.48 7.20 -5.48
CA VAL A 119 -4.88 7.49 -4.16
C VAL A 119 -5.22 8.91 -3.71
N ARG A 120 -5.13 9.90 -4.59
CA ARG A 120 -5.53 11.29 -4.29
C ARG A 120 -7.01 11.41 -3.97
N ALA A 121 -7.88 10.76 -4.74
CA ALA A 121 -9.32 10.79 -4.54
C ALA A 121 -9.73 10.26 -3.16
N PHE A 122 -9.02 9.26 -2.63
CA PHE A 122 -9.26 8.72 -1.29
C PHE A 122 -8.48 9.40 -0.16
N GLY A 123 -7.78 10.50 -0.45
CA GLY A 123 -7.07 11.33 0.53
C GLY A 123 -5.68 10.82 0.92
N GLY A 124 -5.09 9.91 0.15
CA GLY A 124 -3.77 9.35 0.41
C GLY A 124 -3.73 8.43 1.64
N TRP A 125 -2.57 8.36 2.29
CA TRP A 125 -2.39 7.57 3.51
C TRP A 125 -3.16 8.21 4.66
N VAL A 126 -4.09 7.45 5.23
CA VAL A 126 -5.08 7.98 6.18
C VAL A 126 -4.39 8.42 7.47
N ALA A 127 -4.81 9.55 8.02
CA ALA A 127 -4.37 10.08 9.31
C ALA A 127 -4.95 9.27 10.49
N THR A 128 -4.52 8.02 10.61
CA THR A 128 -4.82 7.12 11.73
C THR A 128 -3.54 6.87 12.55
N PRO A 129 -3.64 6.60 13.87
CA PRO A 129 -2.48 6.28 14.70
C PRO A 129 -1.61 5.18 14.11
N ARG A 130 -2.23 4.14 13.54
CA ARG A 130 -1.59 2.97 12.90
C ARG A 130 -2.42 2.51 11.70
N GLY A 131 -1.81 1.76 10.78
CA GLY A 131 -2.52 1.15 9.65
C GLY A 131 -3.08 2.14 8.62
N GLY A 132 -2.43 3.30 8.44
CA GLY A 132 -2.89 4.31 7.46
C GLY A 132 -2.77 3.85 6.00
N ASP A 133 -1.86 2.91 5.75
CA ASP A 133 -1.73 2.16 4.51
C ASP A 133 -2.88 1.16 4.32
N LEU A 134 -3.25 0.39 5.35
CA LEU A 134 -4.40 -0.51 5.30
C LEU A 134 -5.70 0.29 5.07
N ALA A 135 -5.85 1.43 5.73
CA ALA A 135 -7.02 2.31 5.59
C ALA A 135 -7.17 2.89 4.18
N LEU A 136 -6.05 3.15 3.50
CA LEU A 136 -6.04 3.49 2.08
C LEU A 136 -6.36 2.25 1.22
N LEU A 137 -5.70 1.12 1.48
CA LEU A 137 -5.88 -0.11 0.72
C LEU A 137 -7.33 -0.59 0.74
N VAL A 138 -8.03 -0.54 1.87
CA VAL A 138 -9.45 -0.94 1.92
C VAL A 138 -10.35 0.01 1.12
N ALA A 139 -10.01 1.29 1.00
CA ALA A 139 -10.77 2.19 0.13
C ALA A 139 -10.60 1.83 -1.35
N LEU A 140 -9.36 1.54 -1.75
CA LEU A 140 -9.05 1.06 -3.09
C LEU A 140 -9.76 -0.28 -3.35
N ALA A 141 -9.53 -1.28 -2.50
CA ALA A 141 -10.03 -2.63 -2.67
C ALA A 141 -11.56 -2.75 -2.57
N GLU A 142 -12.24 -1.90 -1.79
CA GLU A 142 -13.71 -1.90 -1.73
C GLU A 142 -14.34 -1.37 -3.02
N THR A 143 -13.65 -0.46 -3.72
CA THR A 143 -14.24 0.32 -4.83
C THR A 143 -13.69 -0.04 -6.21
N THR A 144 -12.58 -0.78 -6.27
CA THR A 144 -11.86 -1.11 -7.50
C THR A 144 -11.20 -2.48 -7.41
N PRO A 145 -11.06 -3.20 -8.55
CA PRO A 145 -10.28 -4.43 -8.57
C PRO A 145 -8.79 -4.13 -8.42
N GLY A 146 -8.05 -5.12 -7.95
CA GLY A 146 -6.60 -5.08 -7.79
C GLY A 146 -5.92 -6.33 -8.31
N PHE A 147 -4.62 -6.43 -8.07
CA PHE A 147 -3.83 -7.58 -8.49
C PHE A 147 -2.79 -7.94 -7.43
N LEU A 148 -2.61 -9.25 -7.20
CA LEU A 148 -1.56 -9.81 -6.36
C LEU A 148 -0.62 -10.63 -7.25
N PRO A 149 0.61 -10.16 -7.53
CA PRO A 149 1.55 -10.93 -8.32
C PRO A 149 2.02 -12.18 -7.55
N PRO A 150 2.33 -13.29 -8.25
CA PRO A 150 2.86 -14.50 -7.61
C PRO A 150 4.31 -14.33 -7.14
N ASP A 151 5.04 -13.38 -7.74
CA ASP A 151 6.44 -13.13 -7.41
C ASP A 151 6.58 -12.33 -6.12
N VAL A 152 7.57 -12.72 -5.32
CA VAL A 152 8.09 -11.85 -4.26
C VAL A 152 8.73 -10.64 -4.91
N THR A 153 8.30 -9.45 -4.53
CA THR A 153 8.74 -8.19 -5.16
C THR A 153 9.48 -7.28 -4.20
N TRP A 154 9.40 -7.51 -2.89
CA TRP A 154 10.07 -6.67 -1.91
C TRP A 154 10.40 -7.43 -0.63
N LEU A 155 11.31 -6.87 0.15
CA LEU A 155 11.79 -7.42 1.41
C LEU A 155 11.50 -6.45 2.54
N TYR A 156 10.73 -6.90 3.53
CA TYR A 156 10.47 -6.18 4.76
C TYR A 156 11.63 -6.41 5.74
N ARG A 157 12.44 -5.39 6.02
CA ARG A 157 13.65 -5.58 6.83
C ARG A 157 13.31 -5.63 8.32
N ARG A 158 13.64 -6.74 8.97
CA ARG A 158 13.49 -6.89 10.42
C ARG A 158 14.71 -6.33 11.15
N HIS A 159 14.50 -5.30 11.97
CA HIS A 159 15.55 -4.71 12.80
C HIS A 159 15.01 -4.24 14.16
N SER A 160 15.91 -3.99 15.12
CA SER A 160 15.54 -3.63 16.51
C SER A 160 14.86 -2.27 16.66
N GLY A 161 15.08 -1.36 15.70
CA GLY A 161 14.50 -0.02 15.70
C GLY A 161 13.11 0.09 15.07
N GLN A 162 12.57 -0.99 14.49
CA GLN A 162 11.33 -0.95 13.72
C GLN A 162 10.14 -0.53 14.59
N ILE A 163 9.33 0.41 14.11
CA ILE A 163 8.21 0.98 14.89
C ILE A 163 7.18 -0.09 15.29
N THR A 164 6.98 -1.09 14.42
CA THR A 164 6.07 -2.23 14.60
C THR A 164 6.54 -3.21 15.68
N GLY A 165 7.83 -3.15 16.05
CA GLY A 165 8.44 -3.96 17.12
C GLY A 165 8.56 -3.23 18.46
N GLN A 166 8.17 -1.95 18.53
CA GLN A 166 8.29 -1.16 19.76
C GLN A 166 7.20 -1.51 20.78
N ALA A 167 7.56 -1.45 22.06
CA ALA A 167 6.61 -1.65 23.16
C ALA A 167 5.45 -0.65 23.06
N GLY A 168 4.22 -1.16 23.08
CA GLY A 168 3.01 -0.34 22.95
C GLY A 168 2.61 0.01 21.51
N TRP A 169 3.27 -0.54 20.48
CA TRP A 169 2.83 -0.38 19.08
C TRP A 169 1.35 -0.77 18.90
N SER A 170 0.92 -1.84 19.57
CA SER A 170 -0.44 -2.39 19.52
C SER A 170 -1.47 -1.66 20.38
N ARG A 171 -1.10 -0.62 21.16
CA ARG A 171 -2.00 0.03 22.13
C ARG A 171 -3.27 0.60 21.47
N LEU A 172 -3.16 1.09 20.24
CA LEU A 172 -4.27 1.70 19.49
C LEU A 172 -4.73 0.84 18.30
N GLN A 173 -4.50 -0.48 18.38
CA GLN A 173 -4.84 -1.40 17.30
C GLN A 173 -6.35 -1.45 17.08
N ASP A 174 -7.14 -1.48 18.16
CA ASP A 174 -8.59 -1.59 18.09
C ASP A 174 -9.22 -0.34 17.47
N GLU A 175 -8.76 0.85 17.84
CA GLU A 175 -9.20 2.11 17.23
C GLU A 175 -8.78 2.19 15.77
N SER A 176 -7.59 1.71 15.43
CA SER A 176 -7.13 1.65 14.04
C SER A 176 -8.01 0.70 13.21
N MET A 177 -8.37 -0.46 13.74
CA MET A 177 -9.30 -1.39 13.09
C MET A 177 -10.73 -0.85 13.03
N ALA A 178 -11.18 -0.10 14.03
CA ALA A 178 -12.47 0.58 13.99
C ALA A 178 -12.54 1.58 12.82
N VAL A 179 -11.48 2.34 12.56
CA VAL A 179 -11.39 3.21 11.37
C VAL A 179 -11.51 2.41 10.07
N ILE A 180 -10.89 1.23 9.97
CA ILE A 180 -11.03 0.33 8.82
C ILE A 180 -12.48 -0.09 8.63
N HIS A 181 -13.11 -0.63 9.67
CA HIS A 181 -14.48 -1.12 9.61
C HIS A 181 -15.49 -0.01 9.28
N GLN A 182 -15.36 1.15 9.93
CA GLN A 182 -16.21 2.31 9.68
C GLN A 182 -16.05 2.82 8.24
N ARG A 183 -14.82 2.83 7.70
CA ARG A 183 -14.57 3.20 6.31
C ARG A 183 -15.25 2.25 5.34
N ILE A 184 -15.11 0.93 5.53
CA ILE A 184 -15.78 -0.07 4.67
C ILE A 184 -17.30 0.12 4.74
N ALA A 185 -17.86 0.24 5.94
CA ALA A 185 -19.30 0.47 6.13
C ALA A 185 -19.78 1.77 5.45
N ALA A 186 -19.02 2.86 5.56
CA ALA A 186 -19.36 4.13 4.92
C ALA A 186 -19.29 4.05 3.39
N LEU A 187 -18.26 3.42 2.83
CA LEU A 187 -18.14 3.23 1.37
C LEU A 187 -19.31 2.43 0.82
N ARG A 188 -19.71 1.36 1.51
CA ARG A 188 -20.88 0.54 1.17
C ARG A 188 -22.19 1.33 1.30
N GLY A 189 -22.41 1.97 2.44
CA GLY A 189 -23.65 2.69 2.76
C GLY A 189 -23.91 3.91 1.88
N LEU A 190 -22.84 4.61 1.48
CA LEU A 190 -22.93 5.74 0.54
C LEU A 190 -22.91 5.30 -0.93
N GLY A 191 -22.69 4.01 -1.20
CA GLY A 191 -22.58 3.51 -2.57
C GLY A 191 -21.44 4.15 -3.36
N VAL A 192 -20.30 4.41 -2.71
CA VAL A 192 -19.14 5.01 -3.38
C VAL A 192 -18.67 4.08 -4.49
N ARG A 193 -18.46 4.65 -5.68
CA ARG A 193 -17.97 3.95 -6.86
C ARG A 193 -16.86 4.75 -7.49
N VAL A 194 -15.80 4.06 -7.88
CA VAL A 194 -14.84 4.60 -8.84
C VAL A 194 -15.38 4.22 -10.21
N LEU A 195 -15.93 5.21 -10.90
CA LEU A 195 -16.30 5.01 -12.29
C LEU A 195 -15.01 4.81 -13.08
N SER A 196 -14.97 3.78 -13.91
CA SER A 196 -13.90 3.61 -14.88
C SER A 196 -13.84 4.85 -15.76
N GLU A 197 -12.80 5.69 -15.61
CA GLU A 197 -12.58 6.81 -16.53
C GLU A 197 -11.78 6.35 -17.77
N PRO A 198 -11.99 7.02 -18.92
CA PRO A 198 -11.44 6.63 -20.20
C PRO A 198 -9.91 6.72 -20.23
N ALA A 199 -9.32 6.03 -21.20
CA ALA A 199 -7.89 6.03 -21.53
C ALA A 199 -7.27 7.45 -21.54
N PRO A 200 -5.94 7.56 -21.30
CA PRO A 200 -5.33 8.75 -20.70
C PRO A 200 -5.38 10.00 -21.58
N CYS A 201 -5.36 11.16 -20.92
CA CYS A 201 -4.97 12.41 -21.58
C CYS A 201 -3.50 12.30 -22.02
N ILE A 202 -3.28 12.65 -23.29
CA ILE A 202 -2.03 12.59 -24.06
C ILE A 202 -0.99 13.56 -23.48
#